data_AF-A0A926HIC6-F1
#
_entry.id   AF-A0A926HIC6-F1
#
_cell.length_a   1.000
_cell.length_b   1.000
_cell.length_c   1.000
_cell.angle_alpha   90.00
_cell.angle_beta   90.00
_cell.angle_gamma   90.00
#
_symmetry.space_group_name_H-M   'P 1'
#
loop_
_entity.id
_entity.type
_entity.pdbx_description
1 polymer ?
#
loop_
_entity_poly.entity_id
_entity_poly.type
_entity_poly.pdbx_seq_one_letter_code
_entity_poly.pdbx_strand_id
1 'polypeptide(L)'
;MSNLFNLPNPMLYRCQVHRYFNGLSRLYLRVFKGQEMNPAFYLLFSDLGYYEGPITWQGADFGLATHDECIKLMLQTGLIGEAIFQFPDAYMALTEAAKLYVVQTTHTPVRFIAGDATLLLDIPTELK
;
A
#
# COMPACT_ATOMS: atom_id res chain seq x y z
N MET A 1 11.98 11.60 -5.64
CA MET A 1 11.12 10.47 -5.26
C MET A 1 10.62 9.85 -6.56
N SER A 2 10.82 8.54 -6.74
CA SER A 2 10.42 7.81 -7.95
C SER A 2 9.10 7.10 -7.66
N ASN A 3 8.12 7.26 -8.55
CA ASN A 3 6.87 6.52 -8.50
C ASN A 3 7.16 5.02 -8.60
N LEU A 4 6.72 4.24 -7.60
CA LEU A 4 7.01 2.81 -7.51
C LEU A 4 6.59 2.02 -8.75
N PHE A 5 5.48 2.41 -9.38
CA PHE A 5 4.91 1.73 -10.54
C PHE A 5 5.28 2.40 -11.88
N ASN A 6 6.20 3.38 -11.87
CA ASN A 6 6.65 4.14 -13.04
C ASN A 6 5.49 4.73 -13.87
N LEU A 7 4.41 5.17 -13.21
CA LEU A 7 3.24 5.70 -13.91
C LEU A 7 3.51 7.09 -14.51
N PRO A 8 3.19 7.33 -15.78
CA PRO A 8 3.25 8.67 -16.36
C PRO A 8 2.13 9.54 -15.79
N ASN A 9 2.46 10.71 -15.23
CA ASN A 9 1.51 11.65 -14.63
C ASN A 9 0.58 10.99 -13.59
N PRO A 10 1.12 10.48 -12.46
CA PRO A 10 0.37 9.67 -11.49
C PRO A 10 -0.82 10.40 -10.87
N MET A 11 -0.82 11.74 -10.90
CA MET A 11 -1.93 12.58 -10.42
C MET A 11 -3.20 12.49 -11.29
N LEU A 12 -3.12 11.97 -12.52
CA LEU A 12 -4.28 11.77 -13.39
C LEU A 12 -5.08 10.50 -13.06
N TYR A 13 -4.56 9.66 -12.17
CA TYR A 13 -5.21 8.41 -11.80
C TYR A 13 -6.03 8.57 -10.53
N ARG A 14 -7.17 7.90 -10.48
CA ARG A 14 -8.00 7.73 -9.29
C ARG A 14 -7.84 6.31 -8.79
N CYS A 15 -7.54 6.15 -7.50
CA CYS A 15 -7.46 4.85 -6.87
C CYS A 15 -8.74 4.59 -6.05
N GLN A 16 -9.16 3.34 -6.01
CA GLN A 16 -10.28 2.90 -5.19
C GLN A 16 -9.98 1.53 -4.58
N VAL A 17 -10.20 1.40 -3.27
CA VAL A 17 -10.23 0.10 -2.60
C VAL A 17 -11.31 -0.77 -3.25
N HIS A 18 -10.88 -1.89 -3.81
CA HIS A 18 -11.78 -2.83 -4.45
C HIS A 18 -12.17 -3.96 -3.51
N ARG A 19 -11.19 -4.61 -2.89
CA ARG A 19 -11.44 -5.73 -1.99
C ARG A 19 -10.31 -5.93 -0.99
N TYR A 20 -10.67 -6.18 0.25
CA TYR A 20 -9.74 -6.58 1.31
C TYR A 20 -10.06 -8.01 1.75
N PHE A 21 -9.09 -8.91 1.61
CA PHE A 21 -9.20 -10.31 2.02
C PHE A 21 -8.42 -10.53 3.30
N ASN A 22 -9.10 -10.39 4.44
CA ASN A 22 -8.47 -10.49 5.76
C ASN A 22 -7.77 -11.83 5.99
N GLY A 23 -8.35 -12.94 5.51
CA GLY A 23 -7.77 -14.27 5.69
C GLY A 23 -6.48 -14.53 4.88
N LEU A 24 -6.19 -13.68 3.89
CA LEU A 24 -5.00 -13.78 3.03
C LEU A 24 -4.09 -12.55 3.15
N SER A 25 -4.47 -11.57 3.99
CA SER A 25 -3.80 -10.27 4.11
C SER A 25 -3.55 -9.61 2.75
N ARG A 26 -4.56 -9.60 1.88
CA ARG A 26 -4.47 -9.02 0.51
C ARG A 26 -5.40 -7.85 0.33
N LEU A 27 -4.90 -6.77 -0.23
CA LEU A 27 -5.68 -5.61 -0.65
C LEU A 27 -5.56 -5.38 -2.14
N TYR A 28 -6.71 -5.39 -2.82
CA TYR A 28 -6.81 -5.05 -4.22
C TYR A 28 -7.32 -3.62 -4.37
N LEU A 29 -6.62 -2.83 -5.18
CA LEU A 29 -7.05 -1.51 -5.62
C LEU A 29 -7.40 -1.55 -7.10
N ARG A 30 -8.47 -0.84 -7.46
CA ARG A 30 -8.76 -0.46 -8.85
C ARG A 30 -8.14 0.90 -9.12
N VAL A 31 -7.44 1.03 -10.25
CA VAL A 31 -6.84 2.29 -10.67
C VAL A 31 -7.45 2.72 -11.99
N PHE A 32 -8.13 3.87 -11.97
CA PHE A 32 -8.82 4.45 -13.12
C PHE A 32 -7.99 5.61 -13.67
N LYS A 33 -8.02 5.82 -14.99
CA LYS A 33 -7.35 6.97 -15.63
C LYS A 33 -8.40 8.04 -15.98
N GLY A 34 -8.19 9.26 -15.51
CA GLY A 34 -9.10 10.38 -15.79
C GLY A 34 -10.53 10.09 -15.31
N GLN A 35 -11.50 10.16 -16.23
CA GLN A 35 -12.93 9.95 -15.96
C GLN A 35 -13.44 8.58 -16.44
N GLU A 36 -12.54 7.66 -16.76
CA GLU A 36 -12.93 6.33 -17.23
C GLU A 36 -13.67 5.53 -16.14
N MET A 37 -14.69 4.78 -16.57
CA MET A 37 -15.47 3.90 -15.69
C MET A 37 -14.84 2.52 -15.51
N ASN A 38 -13.96 2.11 -16.42
CA ASN A 38 -13.23 0.86 -16.33
C ASN A 38 -11.85 1.12 -15.71
N PRO A 39 -11.34 0.24 -14.83
CA PRO A 39 -9.96 0.33 -14.35
C PRO A 39 -8.98 0.19 -15.52
N ALA A 40 -7.95 1.03 -15.53
CA ALA A 40 -6.82 0.89 -16.45
C ALA A 40 -5.92 -0.27 -16.03
N PHE A 41 -5.83 -0.53 -14.72
CA PHE A 41 -5.11 -1.64 -14.11
C PHE A 41 -5.54 -1.77 -12.63
N TYR A 42 -4.96 -2.76 -11.95
CA TYR A 42 -5.16 -3.03 -10.54
C TYR A 42 -3.82 -3.03 -9.81
N LEU A 43 -3.86 -2.76 -8.51
CA LEU A 43 -2.72 -2.95 -7.62
C LEU A 43 -3.07 -3.98 -6.56
N LEU A 44 -2.15 -4.90 -6.29
CA LEU A 44 -2.25 -5.88 -5.22
C LEU A 44 -1.19 -5.57 -4.17
N PHE A 45 -1.61 -5.35 -2.94
CA PHE A 45 -0.73 -5.36 -1.77
C PHE A 45 -0.90 -6.70 -1.04
N SER A 46 0.20 -7.42 -0.86
CA SER A 46 0.24 -8.72 -0.18
C SER A 46 0.90 -8.61 1.19
N ASP A 47 0.54 -9.49 2.10
CA ASP A 47 0.98 -9.45 3.51
C ASP A 47 0.65 -8.09 4.15
N LEU A 48 -0.55 -7.58 3.86
CA LEU A 48 -1.05 -6.32 4.39
C LEU A 48 -1.24 -6.43 5.91
N GLY A 49 -0.43 -5.67 6.64
CA GLY A 49 -0.58 -5.49 8.08
C GLY A 49 -1.40 -4.26 8.44
N TYR A 50 -1.41 -3.22 7.60
CA TYR A 50 -2.06 -1.95 7.91
C TYR A 50 -2.50 -1.20 6.67
N TYR A 51 -3.62 -0.49 6.81
CA TYR A 51 -4.13 0.45 5.82
C TYR A 51 -4.74 1.67 6.53
N GLU A 52 -4.34 2.86 6.09
CA GLU A 52 -4.91 4.14 6.52
C GLU A 52 -5.20 5.00 5.29
N GLY A 53 -6.46 5.35 5.08
CA GLY A 53 -6.87 6.24 3.99
C GLY A 53 -8.34 6.10 3.63
N PRO A 54 -8.87 7.00 2.78
CA PRO A 54 -10.24 6.92 2.29
C PRO A 54 -10.42 5.76 1.31
N ILE A 55 -11.63 5.22 1.16
CA ILE A 55 -11.93 4.15 0.19
C ILE A 55 -11.56 4.56 -1.25
N THR A 56 -11.65 5.85 -1.57
CA THR A 56 -11.33 6.41 -2.89
C THR A 56 -10.46 7.65 -2.71
N TRP A 57 -9.43 7.80 -3.53
CA TRP A 57 -8.59 9.01 -3.57
C TRP A 57 -8.07 9.32 -4.96
N GLN A 58 -7.60 10.56 -5.13
CA GLN A 58 -6.92 11.04 -6.33
C GLN A 58 -5.41 10.87 -6.17
N GLY A 59 -4.75 10.42 -7.24
CA GLY A 59 -3.31 10.19 -7.31
C GLY A 59 -2.93 8.72 -7.10
N ALA A 60 -2.05 8.23 -7.97
CA ALA A 60 -1.40 6.94 -7.86
C ALA A 60 0.13 7.10 -7.71
N ASP A 61 0.56 8.13 -6.98
CA ASP A 61 1.99 8.39 -6.76
C ASP A 61 2.52 7.65 -5.53
N PHE A 62 2.58 6.33 -5.66
CA PHE A 62 3.07 5.46 -4.60
C PHE A 62 4.58 5.61 -4.47
N GLY A 63 5.02 5.99 -3.29
CA GLY A 63 6.42 5.95 -2.87
C GLY A 63 6.63 4.95 -1.73
N LEU A 64 7.88 4.60 -1.50
CA LEU A 64 8.31 3.89 -0.30
C LEU A 64 8.82 4.91 0.71
N ALA A 65 8.31 4.81 1.94
CA ALA A 65 8.89 5.49 3.08
C ALA A 65 10.16 4.78 3.55
N THR A 66 10.90 5.41 4.46
CA THR A 66 12.08 4.81 5.08
C THR A 66 11.70 3.68 6.04
N HIS A 67 12.65 2.80 6.35
CA HIS A 67 12.46 1.73 7.34
C HIS A 67 12.08 2.28 8.71
N ASP A 68 12.72 3.39 9.13
CA ASP A 68 12.42 4.04 10.42
C ASP A 68 10.98 4.56 10.48
N GLU A 69 10.48 5.15 9.39
CA GLU A 69 9.08 5.58 9.30
C GLU A 69 8.11 4.40 9.34
N CYS A 70 8.48 3.27 8.70
CA CYS A 70 7.71 2.02 8.73
C CYS A 70 7.59 1.47 10.15
N ILE A 71 8.73 1.29 10.84
CA ILE A 71 8.79 0.79 12.22
C ILE A 71 8.03 1.73 13.18
N LYS A 72 8.23 3.04 13.04
CA LYS A 72 7.51 4.03 13.85
C LYS A 72 6.00 3.88 13.71
N LEU A 73 5.49 3.70 12.49
CA LEU A 73 4.06 3.50 12.26
C LEU A 73 3.58 2.15 12.82
N MET A 74 4.37 1.08 12.69
CA MET A 74 4.04 -0.24 13.28
C MET A 74 3.92 -0.17 14.80
N LEU A 75 4.80 0.56 15.48
CA LEU A 75 4.72 0.78 16.92
C LEU A 75 3.48 1.59 17.30
N GLN A 76 3.21 2.69 16.58
CA GLN A 76 2.05 3.56 16.82
C GLN A 76 0.71 2.85 16.66
N THR A 77 0.65 1.90 15.73
CA THR A 77 -0.56 1.13 15.41
C THR A 77 -0.69 -0.14 16.26
N GLY A 78 0.34 -0.49 17.03
CA GLY A 78 0.37 -1.69 17.86
C GLY A 78 0.59 -2.98 17.08
N LEU A 79 1.02 -2.92 15.81
CA LEU A 79 1.41 -4.10 15.03
C LEU A 79 2.63 -4.79 15.62
N ILE A 80 3.51 -4.00 16.24
CA ILE A 80 4.65 -4.47 17.01
C ILE A 80 4.74 -3.68 18.32
N GLY A 81 5.39 -4.26 19.33
CA GLY A 81 5.70 -3.58 20.59
C GLY A 81 7.16 -3.14 20.66
N GLU A 82 7.48 -2.23 21.60
CA GLU A 82 8.83 -1.70 21.81
C GLU A 82 9.87 -2.78 22.16
N ALA A 83 9.42 -3.95 22.62
CA ALA A 83 10.29 -5.10 22.86
C ALA A 83 11.05 -5.55 21.60
N ILE A 84 10.58 -5.23 20.39
CA ILE A 84 11.26 -5.58 19.13
C ILE A 84 12.72 -5.10 19.08
N PHE A 85 13.03 -3.97 19.74
CA PHE A 85 14.40 -3.42 19.79
C PHE A 85 15.36 -4.27 20.63
N GLN A 86 14.83 -5.15 21.48
CA GLN A 86 15.63 -6.09 22.28
C GLN A 86 15.98 -7.36 21.48
N PHE A 87 15.41 -7.56 20.29
CA PHE A 87 15.61 -8.74 19.44
C PHE A 87 16.12 -8.31 18.05
N PRO A 88 17.44 -8.09 17.89
CA PRO A 88 18.03 -7.58 16.65
C PRO A 88 17.68 -8.42 15.41
N ASP A 89 17.66 -9.75 15.55
CA ASP A 89 17.34 -10.65 14.43
C ASP A 89 15.89 -10.50 13.98
N ALA A 90 14.96 -10.37 14.93
CA ALA A 90 13.54 -10.16 14.63
C ALA A 90 13.31 -8.76 14.04
N TYR A 91 14.03 -7.75 14.53
CA TYR A 91 14.01 -6.41 13.97
C TYR A 91 14.46 -6.41 12.50
N MET A 92 15.60 -7.04 12.20
CA MET A 92 16.11 -7.16 10.83
C MET A 92 15.11 -7.86 9.91
N ALA A 93 14.64 -9.04 10.31
CA ALA A 93 13.68 -9.81 9.51
C ALA A 93 12.40 -9.02 9.22
N LEU A 94 11.90 -8.26 10.21
CA LEU A 94 10.72 -7.41 10.03
C LEU A 94 11.00 -6.27 9.04
N THR A 95 12.13 -5.58 9.15
CA THR A 95 12.49 -4.48 8.25
C THR A 95 12.69 -4.95 6.81
N GLU A 96 13.13 -6.18 6.60
CA GLU A 96 13.23 -6.78 5.26
C GLU A 96 11.87 -7.20 4.70
N ALA A 97 11.00 -7.73 5.56
CA ALA A 97 9.73 -8.31 5.17
C ALA A 97 8.61 -7.28 4.96
N ALA A 98 8.65 -6.13 5.62
CA ALA A 98 7.53 -5.19 5.63
C ALA A 98 7.93 -3.77 5.21
N LYS A 99 7.17 -3.22 4.26
CA LYS A 99 7.41 -1.93 3.64
C LYS A 99 6.24 -0.99 3.89
N LEU A 100 6.55 0.29 4.09
CA LEU A 100 5.56 1.36 4.19
C LEU A 100 5.41 2.05 2.84
N TYR A 101 4.29 1.81 2.17
CA TYR A 101 3.89 2.49 0.95
C TYR A 101 3.08 3.74 1.30
N VAL A 102 3.39 4.85 0.67
CA VAL A 102 2.72 6.13 0.93
C VAL A 102 2.30 6.79 -0.37
N VAL A 103 1.08 7.33 -0.39
CA VAL A 103 0.61 8.24 -1.43
C VAL A 103 0.27 9.57 -0.77
N GLN A 104 0.88 10.65 -1.27
CA GLN A 104 0.49 11.99 -0.86
C GLN A 104 -0.79 12.39 -1.59
N THR A 105 -1.82 12.77 -0.84
CA THR A 105 -3.05 13.34 -1.40
C THR A 105 -3.25 14.75 -0.88
N THR A 106 -4.22 15.48 -1.45
CA THR A 106 -4.54 16.86 -1.06
C THR A 106 -5.02 17.01 0.37
N HIS A 107 -5.59 15.96 0.99
CA HIS A 107 -6.20 16.05 2.32
C HIS A 107 -5.46 15.20 3.35
N THR A 108 -5.32 13.91 3.07
CA THR A 108 -4.68 12.96 3.99
C THR A 108 -3.80 11.99 3.22
N PRO A 109 -2.57 11.71 3.69
CA PRO A 109 -1.75 10.69 3.07
C PRO A 109 -2.45 9.33 3.17
N VAL A 110 -2.32 8.52 2.12
CA VAL A 110 -2.72 7.12 2.16
C VAL A 110 -1.49 6.29 2.50
N ARG A 111 -1.61 5.38 3.46
CA ARG A 111 -0.50 4.59 3.98
C ARG A 111 -0.85 3.11 4.01
N PHE A 112 0.10 2.28 3.61
CA PHE A 112 -0.03 0.83 3.63
C PHE A 112 1.23 0.23 4.26
N ILE A 113 1.08 -0.69 5.20
CA ILE A 113 2.16 -1.59 5.58
C ILE A 113 1.86 -2.94 4.92
N ALA A 114 2.72 -3.34 4.00
CA ALA A 114 2.58 -4.59 3.25
C ALA A 114 3.98 -5.17 2.95
N GLY A 115 4.04 -6.48 2.69
CA GLY A 115 5.30 -7.10 2.28
C GLY A 115 5.67 -6.81 0.83
N ASP A 116 4.67 -6.80 -0.04
CA ASP A 116 4.86 -6.54 -1.47
C ASP A 116 3.71 -5.74 -2.09
N ALA A 117 4.00 -5.08 -3.21
CA ALA A 117 3.03 -4.38 -4.02
C ALA A 117 3.26 -4.67 -5.51
N THR A 118 2.24 -5.21 -6.17
CA THR A 118 2.30 -5.65 -7.57
C THR A 118 1.26 -4.94 -8.43
N LEU A 119 1.65 -4.53 -9.63
CA LEU A 119 0.72 -4.06 -10.66
C LEU A 119 0.14 -5.26 -11.43
N LEU A 120 -1.17 -5.31 -11.57
CA LEU A 120 -1.90 -6.36 -12.29
C LEU A 120 -2.72 -5.74 -13.42
N LEU A 121 -2.66 -6.34 -14.61
CA LEU A 121 -3.50 -5.91 -15.75
C LEU A 121 -4.97 -6.30 -15.55
N ASP A 122 -5.22 -7.38 -14.81
CA ASP A 122 -6.55 -7.88 -14.48
C ASP A 122 -6.50 -8.62 -13.14
N ILE A 123 -7.65 -8.86 -12.54
CA ILE A 123 -7.80 -9.66 -11.33
C ILE A 123 -8.47 -11.00 -11.64
N PRO A 124 -8.25 -12.03 -10.81
CA PRO A 124 -8.96 -13.31 -10.93
C PRO A 124 -10.47 -13.12 -11.07
N THR A 125 -11.12 -13.91 -11.92
CA THR A 125 -12.56 -13.78 -12.23
C THR A 125 -13.46 -13.82 -11.00
N GLU A 126 -13.08 -14.60 -9.98
CA GLU A 126 -13.78 -14.71 -8.69
C GLU A 126 -13.80 -13.40 -7.88
N LEU A 127 -12.92 -12.46 -8.28
CA LEU A 127 -12.75 -11.16 -7.64
C LEU A 127 -13.39 -10.02 -8.42
N LYS A 128 -13.85 -10.25 -9.66
CA LYS A 128 -14.43 -9.20 -10.51
C LYS A 128 -15.76 -8.66 -9.97
#